data_AF-A0A497L3V2-F1
#
_entry.id   AF-A0A497L3V2-F1
#
_cell.length_a   1.000
_cell.length_b   1.000
_cell.length_c   1.000
_cell.angle_alpha   90.00
_cell.angle_beta   90.00
_cell.angle_gamma   90.00
#
_symmetry.space_group_name_H-M   'P 1'
#
loop_
_entity.id
_entity.type
_entity.pdbx_description
1 polymer ?
#
loop_
_entity_poly.entity_id
_entity_poly.type
_entity_poly.pdbx_seq_one_letter_code
_entity_poly.pdbx_strand_id
1 'polypeptide(L)'
;MLNWRALAVASLAFALYVLCPRMTAMIAQESRIRGIDAHAVIIAGTIISIPLFILLMHVLLRFGIEWAILLAAAADVAAAGLLGTLDLRTGVELAVITAFVYLGIKMAPLTASLLLRLLGRGC
;
A
#
# COMPACT_ATOMS: atom_id res chain seq x y z
N MET A 1 29.96 -5.85 5.66
CA MET A 1 30.30 -4.92 4.56
C MET A 1 29.00 -4.58 3.83
N LEU A 2 28.62 -3.30 3.79
CA LEU A 2 27.36 -2.86 3.19
C LEU A 2 27.46 -3.02 1.67
N ASN A 3 26.70 -3.95 1.09
CA ASN A 3 26.65 -4.15 -0.37
C ASN A 3 25.87 -2.98 -0.99
N TRP A 4 26.56 -1.89 -1.34
CA TRP A 4 25.97 -0.66 -1.88
C TRP A 4 25.08 -0.90 -3.10
N ARG A 5 25.46 -1.87 -3.95
CA ARG A 5 24.66 -2.30 -5.11
C ARG A 5 23.32 -2.91 -4.70
N ALA A 6 23.31 -3.76 -3.66
CA ALA A 6 22.09 -4.39 -3.17
C ALA A 6 21.16 -3.35 -2.53
N LEU A 7 21.72 -2.39 -1.79
CA LEU A 7 20.94 -1.30 -1.19
C LEU A 7 20.30 -0.42 -2.28
N ALA A 8 21.07 -0.03 -3.31
CA ALA A 8 20.55 0.77 -4.41
C ALA A 8 19.39 0.08 -5.16
N VAL A 9 19.55 -1.23 -5.45
CA VAL A 9 18.51 -2.02 -6.13
C VAL A 9 17.27 -2.18 -5.23
N ALA A 10 17.45 -2.45 -3.94
CA ALA A 10 16.34 -2.58 -3.00
C ALA A 10 15.59 -1.25 -2.81
N SER A 11 16.29 -0.13 -2.69
CA SER A 11 15.68 1.20 -2.60
C SER A 11 14.91 1.57 -3.87
N LEU A 12 15.45 1.24 -5.05
CA LEU A 12 14.77 1.47 -6.32
C LEU A 12 13.50 0.59 -6.44
N ALA A 13 13.59 -0.68 -6.05
CA ALA A 13 12.43 -1.57 -6.02
C ALA A 13 11.36 -1.05 -5.06
N PHE A 14 11.74 -0.60 -3.87
CA PHE A 14 10.81 0.00 -2.91
C PHE A 14 10.12 1.25 -3.49
N ALA A 15 10.87 2.13 -4.17
CA ALA A 15 10.27 3.28 -4.84
C ALA A 15 9.19 2.85 -5.85
N LEU A 16 9.46 1.81 -6.65
CA LEU A 16 8.49 1.25 -7.59
C LEU A 16 7.28 0.58 -6.91
N TYR A 17 7.46 -0.03 -5.73
CA TYR A 17 6.34 -0.60 -4.96
C TYR A 17 5.40 0.48 -4.40
N VAL A 18 5.93 1.67 -4.08
CA VAL A 18 5.11 2.80 -3.63
C VAL A 18 4.21 3.33 -4.76
N LEU A 19 4.64 3.18 -6.03
CA LEU A 19 3.78 3.43 -7.21
C LEU A 19 2.71 2.34 -7.32
N CYS A 20 1.62 2.52 -6.59
CA CYS A 20 0.45 1.67 -6.67
C CYS A 20 -0.73 2.42 -7.31
N PRO A 21 -1.41 1.82 -8.31
CA PRO A 21 -2.48 2.50 -9.06
C PRO A 21 -3.63 2.98 -8.14
N ARG A 22 -3.81 2.32 -6.99
CA ARG A 22 -4.78 2.69 -5.95
C ARG A 22 -4.53 4.07 -5.36
N MET A 23 -3.30 4.40 -4.97
CA MET A 23 -3.02 5.71 -4.35
C MET A 23 -3.11 6.84 -5.37
N THR A 24 -2.66 6.59 -6.60
CA THR A 24 -2.79 7.57 -7.69
C THR A 24 -4.25 7.87 -8.02
N ALA A 25 -5.12 6.86 -8.05
CA ALA A 25 -6.55 7.03 -8.30
C ALA A 25 -7.24 7.91 -7.23
N MET A 26 -6.94 7.66 -5.95
CA MET A 26 -7.50 8.46 -4.85
C MET A 26 -7.04 9.91 -4.88
N ILE A 27 -5.74 10.15 -5.12
CA ILE A 27 -5.22 11.52 -5.22
C ILE A 27 -5.81 12.25 -6.44
N ALA A 28 -6.01 11.54 -7.56
CA ALA A 28 -6.66 12.12 -8.73
C ALA A 28 -8.12 12.52 -8.44
N GLN A 29 -8.89 11.68 -7.74
CA GLN A 29 -10.24 12.04 -7.27
C GLN A 29 -10.20 13.25 -6.32
N GLU A 30 -9.29 13.25 -5.34
CA GLU A 30 -9.16 14.34 -4.37
C GLU A 30 -8.79 15.66 -5.03
N SER A 31 -7.84 15.65 -5.97
CA SER A 31 -7.46 16.85 -6.74
C SER A 31 -8.64 17.42 -7.52
N ARG A 32 -9.55 16.57 -8.00
CA ARG A 32 -10.74 16.99 -8.74
C ARG A 32 -11.82 17.58 -7.84
N ILE A 33 -11.97 17.05 -6.62
CA ILE A 33 -12.97 17.49 -5.65
C ILE A 33 -12.52 18.79 -4.97
N ARG A 34 -11.25 18.90 -4.58
CA ARG A 34 -10.72 20.07 -3.85
C ARG A 34 -10.06 21.12 -4.74
N GLY A 35 -9.84 20.84 -6.03
CA GLY A 35 -9.17 21.76 -6.96
C GLY A 35 -7.70 22.01 -6.62
N ILE A 36 -7.06 21.10 -5.89
CA ILE A 36 -5.65 21.20 -5.45
C ILE A 36 -4.78 20.42 -6.44
N ASP A 37 -3.61 20.95 -6.78
CA ASP A 37 -2.62 20.27 -7.63
C ASP A 37 -2.22 18.91 -7.06
N ALA A 38 -2.53 17.84 -7.80
CA ALA A 38 -2.22 16.45 -7.42
C ALA A 38 -0.72 16.24 -7.12
N HIS A 39 0.14 16.91 -7.89
CA HIS A 39 1.60 16.85 -7.71
C HIS A 39 2.04 17.38 -6.35
N ALA A 40 1.44 18.48 -5.88
CA ALA A 40 1.76 19.07 -4.58
C ALA A 40 1.34 18.13 -3.43
N VAL A 41 0.17 17.50 -3.56
CA VAL A 41 -0.33 16.52 -2.59
C VAL A 41 0.59 15.29 -2.51
N ILE A 42 1.10 14.80 -3.66
CA ILE A 42 2.05 13.68 -3.68
C ILE A 42 3.37 14.05 -3.00
N ILE A 43 3.92 15.23 -3.30
CA ILE A 43 5.20 15.66 -2.71
C ILE A 43 5.06 15.87 -1.19
N ALA A 44 4.01 16.56 -0.74
CA ALA A 44 3.79 16.76 0.70
C ALA A 44 3.44 15.44 1.41
N GLY A 45 2.60 14.62 0.79
CA GLY A 45 2.17 13.33 1.31
C GLY A 45 3.31 12.32 1.42
N THR A 46 4.26 12.32 0.47
CA THR A 46 5.41 11.42 0.52
C THR A 46 6.30 11.66 1.75
N ILE A 47 6.53 12.93 2.11
CA ILE A 47 7.30 13.30 3.32
C ILE A 47 6.67 12.69 4.58
N ILE A 48 5.35 12.70 4.69
CA ILE A 48 4.61 12.13 5.83
C ILE A 48 4.50 10.60 5.72
N SER A 49 4.40 10.06 4.50
CA SER A 49 4.24 8.62 4.30
C SER A 49 5.48 7.81 4.68
N ILE A 50 6.68 8.35 4.49
CA ILE A 50 7.94 7.66 4.80
C ILE A 50 8.02 7.24 6.29
N PRO A 51 7.83 8.13 7.28
CA PRO A 51 7.84 7.72 8.68
C PRO A 51 6.69 6.75 9.02
N LEU A 52 5.54 6.88 8.36
CA LEU A 52 4.41 5.98 8.55
C LEU A 52 4.70 4.56 8.03
N PHE A 53 5.39 4.45 6.89
CA PHE A 53 5.86 3.17 6.37
C PHE A 53 6.90 2.53 7.29
N ILE A 54 7.81 3.31 7.87
CA ILE A 54 8.78 2.81 8.85
C ILE A 54 8.06 2.26 10.09
N LEU A 55 7.03 2.98 10.57
CA LEU A 55 6.19 2.52 11.68
C LEU A 55 5.50 1.19 11.35
N LEU A 56 4.86 1.11 10.17
CA LEU A 56 4.19 -0.10 9.71
C LEU A 56 5.15 -1.29 9.59
N MET A 57 6.35 -1.05 9.06
CA MET A 57 7.40 -2.08 8.97
C MET A 57 7.85 -2.52 10.36
N HIS A 58 7.98 -1.60 11.31
CA HIS A 58 8.33 -1.95 12.69
C HIS A 58 7.25 -2.80 13.35
N VAL A 59 5.98 -2.48 13.11
CA VAL A 59 4.84 -3.27 13.60
C VAL A 59 4.81 -4.65 12.95
N LEU A 60 5.02 -4.73 11.64
CA LEU A 60 5.11 -5.99 10.92
C LEU A 60 6.22 -6.90 11.46
N LEU A 61 7.40 -6.35 11.70
CA LEU A 61 8.55 -7.12 12.21
C LEU A 61 8.37 -7.57 13.67
N ARG A 62 7.69 -6.76 14.50
CA ARG A 62 7.60 -7.00 15.95
C ARG A 62 6.34 -7.74 16.39
N PHE A 63 5.21 -7.47 15.74
CA PHE A 63 3.90 -8.02 16.08
C PHE A 63 3.36 -8.97 15.01
N GLY A 64 3.96 -9.01 13.81
CA GLY A 64 3.57 -9.90 12.73
C GLY A 64 2.55 -9.30 11.77
N ILE A 65 2.15 -10.11 10.79
CA ILE A 65 1.36 -9.68 9.62
C ILE A 65 -0.05 -9.21 10.03
N GLU A 66 -0.69 -9.86 10.99
CA GLU A 66 -2.07 -9.56 11.39
C GLU A 66 -2.20 -8.13 11.94
N TRP A 67 -1.26 -7.70 12.80
CA TRP A 67 -1.24 -6.36 13.37
C TRP A 67 -0.88 -5.28 12.35
N ALA A 68 -0.01 -5.60 11.39
CA ALA A 68 0.29 -4.69 10.30
C ALA A 68 -0.96 -4.44 9.42
N ILE A 69 -1.74 -5.48 9.12
CA ILE A 69 -2.99 -5.36 8.37
C ILE A 69 -4.00 -4.51 9.15
N LEU A 70 -4.16 -4.76 10.45
CA LEU A 70 -5.08 -4.00 11.29
C LEU A 70 -4.71 -2.51 11.35
N LEU A 71 -3.42 -2.20 11.53
CA LEU A 71 -2.93 -0.82 11.56
C LEU A 71 -3.11 -0.13 10.20
N ALA A 72 -2.82 -0.83 9.10
CA ALA A 72 -3.03 -0.30 7.75
C ALA A 72 -4.51 0.01 7.49
N ALA A 73 -5.41 -0.90 7.87
CA ALA A 73 -6.85 -0.69 7.76
C ALA A 73 -7.32 0.50 8.61
N ALA A 74 -6.81 0.64 9.84
CA ALA A 74 -7.12 1.79 10.71
C ALA A 74 -6.62 3.12 10.10
N ALA A 75 -5.43 3.12 9.51
CA ALA A 75 -4.88 4.30 8.83
C ALA A 75 -5.71 4.70 7.60
N ASP A 76 -6.21 3.72 6.83
CA ASP A 76 -7.11 3.96 5.69
C ASP A 76 -8.45 4.58 6.14
N VAL A 77 -9.03 4.10 7.26
CA VAL A 77 -10.24 4.69 7.85
C VAL A 77 -9.98 6.09 8.38
N ALA A 78 -8.85 6.31 9.05
CA ALA A 78 -8.46 7.63 9.52
C ALA A 78 -8.26 8.62 8.37
N ALA A 79 -7.63 8.19 7.26
CA ALA A 79 -7.49 8.97 6.05
C ALA A 79 -8.87 9.31 5.45
N ALA A 80 -9.77 8.35 5.34
CA ALA A 80 -11.13 8.58 4.88
C ALA A 80 -11.89 9.59 5.77
N GLY A 81 -11.68 9.54 7.09
CA GLY A 81 -12.22 10.52 8.03
C GLY A 81 -11.64 11.93 7.85
N LEU A 82 -10.32 12.03 7.67
CA LEU A 82 -9.61 13.30 7.43
C LEU A 82 -10.01 13.97 6.11
N LEU A 83 -10.35 13.19 5.08
CA LEU A 83 -10.83 13.74 3.83
C LEU A 83 -12.17 14.48 3.99
N GLY A 84 -12.91 14.29 5.10
CA GLY A 84 -14.15 15.04 5.42
C GLY A 84 -15.28 14.87 4.40
N THR A 85 -15.03 14.13 3.33
CA THR A 85 -15.91 13.75 2.24
C THR A 85 -16.17 12.26 2.38
N LEU A 86 -16.88 11.88 3.46
CA LEU A 86 -17.57 10.60 3.52
C LEU A 86 -18.71 10.61 2.49
N ASP A 87 -18.35 10.76 1.22
CA ASP A 87 -19.17 10.31 0.12
C ASP A 87 -19.25 8.80 0.28
N LEU A 88 -20.47 8.29 0.46
CA LEU A 88 -20.73 6.87 0.67
C LEU A 88 -20.04 6.01 -0.41
N ARG A 89 -19.90 6.59 -1.61
CA ARG A 89 -19.20 6.03 -2.77
C ARG A 89 -17.71 5.75 -2.50
N THR A 90 -16.97 6.71 -1.94
CA THR A 90 -15.54 6.56 -1.66
C THR A 90 -15.29 5.54 -0.56
N GLY A 91 -16.15 5.52 0.46
CA GLY A 91 -16.11 4.50 1.52
C GLY A 91 -16.37 3.08 0.98
N VAL A 92 -17.35 2.94 0.08
CA VAL A 92 -17.63 1.65 -0.59
C VAL A 92 -16.47 1.25 -1.50
N GLU A 93 -15.90 2.16 -2.30
CA GLU A 93 -14.70 1.89 -3.12
C GLU A 93 -13.54 1.41 -2.24
N LEU A 94 -13.28 2.05 -1.09
CA LEU A 94 -12.29 1.59 -0.11
C LEU A 94 -12.58 0.18 0.39
N ALA A 95 -13.81 -0.10 0.83
CA ALA A 95 -14.19 -1.39 1.37
C ALA A 95 -14.01 -2.53 0.34
N VAL A 96 -14.41 -2.29 -0.92
CA VAL A 96 -14.21 -3.25 -2.01
C VAL A 96 -12.73 -3.49 -2.26
N ILE A 97 -11.91 -2.44 -2.35
CA ILE A 97 -10.46 -2.58 -2.57
C ILE A 97 -9.80 -3.37 -1.43
N THR A 98 -10.12 -3.05 -0.18
CA THR A 98 -9.56 -3.75 0.99
C THR A 98 -9.91 -5.24 0.97
N ALA A 99 -11.15 -5.60 0.60
CA ALA A 99 -11.55 -7.00 0.45
C ALA A 99 -10.75 -7.71 -0.65
N PHE A 100 -10.56 -7.07 -1.82
CA PHE A 100 -9.76 -7.61 -2.92
C PHE A 100 -8.29 -7.80 -2.54
N VAL A 101 -7.68 -6.81 -1.87
CA VAL A 101 -6.28 -6.88 -1.43
C VAL A 101 -6.10 -7.98 -0.39
N TYR A 102 -6.99 -8.08 0.60
CA TYR A 102 -6.95 -9.15 1.60
C TYR A 102 -7.03 -10.54 0.93
N LEU A 103 -7.97 -10.72 0.00
CA LEU A 103 -8.12 -11.97 -0.72
C LEU A 103 -6.88 -12.25 -1.60
N GLY A 104 -6.36 -11.24 -2.29
CA GLY A 104 -5.15 -11.33 -3.10
C GLY A 104 -3.92 -11.75 -2.29
N ILE A 105 -3.69 -11.15 -1.11
CA ILE A 105 -2.58 -11.52 -0.22
C ILE A 105 -2.68 -12.98 0.22
N LYS A 106 -3.89 -13.44 0.56
CA LYS A 106 -4.12 -14.83 0.97
C LYS A 106 -3.94 -15.83 -0.19
N MET A 107 -4.36 -15.44 -1.40
CA MET A 107 -4.32 -16.29 -2.59
C MET A 107 -2.93 -16.31 -3.26
N ALA A 108 -2.15 -15.23 -3.18
CA ALA A 108 -0.85 -15.10 -3.81
C ALA A 108 0.15 -16.24 -3.48
N PRO A 109 0.38 -16.64 -2.22
CA PRO A 109 1.30 -17.75 -1.93
C PRO A 109 0.79 -19.08 -2.47
N LEU A 110 -0.54 -19.30 -2.47
CA LEU A 110 -1.17 -20.52 -2.98
C LEU A 110 -1.02 -20.63 -4.50
N THR A 111 -1.31 -19.55 -5.23
CA THR A 111 -1.20 -19.52 -6.70
C THR A 111 0.26 -19.57 -7.15
N ALA A 112 1.16 -18.86 -6.48
CA ALA A 112 2.59 -18.94 -6.76
C ALA A 112 3.13 -20.36 -6.56
N SER A 113 2.76 -21.02 -5.45
CA SER A 113 3.18 -22.41 -5.18
C SER A 113 2.64 -23.39 -6.22
N LEU A 114 1.38 -23.23 -6.64
CA LEU A 114 0.76 -24.07 -7.65
C LEU A 114 1.43 -23.88 -9.03
N LEU A 115 1.70 -22.63 -9.41
CA LEU A 115 2.36 -22.30 -10.67
C LEU A 115 3.80 -22.83 -10.73
N LEU A 116 4.56 -22.70 -9.65
CA LEU A 116 5.93 -23.22 -9.57
C LEU A 116 5.99 -24.76 -9.63
N ARG A 117 5.00 -25.44 -9.03
CA ARG A 117 4.81 -26.89 -9.16
C ARG A 117 4.46 -27.31 -10.59
N LEU A 118 3.56 -26.59 -11.25
CA LEU A 118 3.19 -26.83 -12.65
C LEU A 118 4.34 -26.57 -13.64
N LEU A 119 5.19 -25.58 -13.36
CA LEU A 119 6.35 -25.24 -14.19
C LEU A 119 7.56 -26.16 -13.97
N GLY A 120 7.43 -27.22 -13.14
CA GLY A 120 8.49 -28.20 -12.90
C GLY A 120 9.72 -27.65 -12.15
N ARG A 121 9.60 -26.48 -11.52
CA ARG A 121 10.68 -25.81 -10.78
C ARG A 121 10.58 -25.95 -9.26
N GLY A 122 9.72 -26.83 -8.77
CA GLY A 122 9.59 -27.12 -7.34
C GLY A 122 10.50 -28.25 -6.88
N CYS A 123 11.55 -27.92 -6.14
CA CYS A 123 12.02 -28.73 -5.01
C CYS A 123 11.57 -28.00 -3.74
#